data_AF-A0A6G5A2A6-F1
#
_entry.id   AF-A0A6G5A2A6-F1
#
_cell.length_a   1.000
_cell.length_b   1.000
_cell.length_c   1.000
_cell.angle_alpha   90.00
_cell.angle_beta   90.00
_cell.angle_gamma   90.00
#
_symmetry.space_group_name_H-M   'P 1'
#
loop_
_entity.id
_entity.type
_entity.pdbx_description
1 polymer ?
#
loop_
_entity_poly.entity_id
_entity_poly.type
_entity_poly.pdbx_seq_one_letter_code
_entity_poly.pdbx_strand_id
1 'polypeptide(L)'
;MLLKKKSGLLNSHILHLAFSLVGTVDSGRETTVIPNMTAFEDLLCTLEVWRDAPGDLHKSLYEHFYELITESSEQKANLRILRDLEMVTKVLMMLRDPYLSPSTIRLLCNLLKTLLQNTNRNGDILRFGQFVVSTLPNSMVSEKPLNLKRDLEASENAPPMDETALLIHHVCLRNRCLHILHLMTYHGSKNVNVPFCEEIARVLGMDWLMLFMQSHLHPTTVVLALQCLTVFLSCPSLMQRFREASHNGGWLTETDLVLQNRTTVLLGFNVSTANNKGSGSQSIRIEAYQVPGFQQLQWLMCQHVTVPDIFFLLLAMLMGRPVSRIPCGLQFSLDNIWTFLFGKPPGHCVMALGDINIELVVVLLAMVRCILSQPRAENMTGVDDHPVVLIQFLMYLYNNRLDFMNMCMSSDILCALAATLFPFANGLSEVASPADDFQIISNPKGSESNAGLSKHAARKYIMNFLRVIVVDSLSLAFPTKQAPVIDLVLEAFPSHATLSQQKEYVTEILSSLREHLLAADVLLDDQAALPITAGGKYSNI
;
A
#
# COMPACT_ATOMS: atom_id res chain seq x y z
N MET A 1 35.04 27.51 3.97
CA MET A 1 36.19 26.67 4.39
C MET A 1 37.20 26.51 3.26
N LEU A 2 38.48 26.35 3.61
CA LEU A 2 39.59 26.15 2.65
C LEU A 2 39.39 24.93 1.74
N LEU A 3 38.88 23.82 2.30
CA LEU A 3 38.56 22.59 1.56
C LEU A 3 37.56 22.85 0.41
N LYS A 4 36.46 23.57 0.68
CA LYS A 4 35.48 23.95 -0.36
C LYS A 4 36.10 24.80 -1.48
N LYS A 5 37.06 25.68 -1.16
CA LYS A 5 37.75 26.51 -2.18
C LYS A 5 38.80 25.73 -2.99
N LYS A 6 39.25 24.59 -2.47
CA LYS A 6 40.33 23.77 -3.05
C LYS A 6 39.86 22.33 -3.33
N SER A 7 38.56 22.14 -3.56
CA SER A 7 37.95 20.80 -3.77
C SER A 7 38.59 20.04 -4.93
N GLY A 8 38.97 20.74 -6.01
CA GLY A 8 39.68 20.14 -7.15
C GLY A 8 41.09 19.60 -6.86
N LEU A 9 41.66 19.88 -5.67
CA LEU A 9 42.94 19.31 -5.24
C LEU A 9 42.75 18.08 -4.35
N LEU A 10 41.52 17.78 -3.93
CA LEU A 10 41.23 16.62 -3.10
C LEU A 10 41.53 15.33 -3.87
N ASN A 11 42.16 14.39 -3.19
CA ASN A 11 42.50 13.07 -3.71
C ASN A 11 42.41 12.06 -2.55
N SER A 12 42.54 10.78 -2.87
CA SER A 12 42.45 9.70 -1.87
C SER A 12 43.43 9.89 -0.71
N HIS A 13 44.65 10.39 -0.96
CA HIS A 13 45.62 10.64 0.10
C HIS A 13 45.14 11.71 1.09
N ILE A 14 44.56 12.82 0.60
CA ILE A 14 44.02 13.87 1.48
C ILE A 14 42.81 13.35 2.28
N LEU A 15 41.96 12.51 1.67
CA LEU A 15 40.85 11.87 2.37
C LEU A 15 41.35 10.98 3.52
N HIS A 16 42.35 10.11 3.27
CA HIS A 16 42.94 9.29 4.32
C HIS A 16 43.63 10.12 5.42
N LEU A 17 44.33 11.19 5.05
CA LEU A 17 44.89 12.13 6.04
C LEU A 17 43.78 12.77 6.88
N ALA A 18 42.64 13.10 6.30
CA ALA A 18 41.49 13.62 7.05
C ALA A 18 40.94 12.56 8.02
N PHE A 19 40.86 11.28 7.61
CA PHE A 19 40.48 10.20 8.52
C PHE A 19 41.45 10.03 9.69
N SER A 20 42.76 10.10 9.44
CA SER A 20 43.78 10.05 10.49
C SER A 20 43.73 11.27 11.41
N LEU A 21 43.54 12.47 10.85
CA LEU A 21 43.48 13.72 11.63
C LEU A 21 42.27 13.76 12.55
N VAL A 22 41.13 13.28 12.07
CA VAL A 22 39.91 13.14 12.88
C VAL A 22 40.01 11.92 13.82
N GLY A 23 40.98 11.03 13.60
CA GLY A 23 41.32 9.93 14.49
C GLY A 23 40.44 8.68 14.32
N THR A 24 39.84 8.49 13.14
CA THR A 24 38.96 7.34 12.85
C THR A 24 39.67 6.15 12.21
N VAL A 25 40.93 6.28 11.78
CA VAL A 25 41.73 5.23 11.09
C VAL A 25 43.11 5.05 11.75
N ASP A 26 43.27 5.45 13.01
CA ASP A 26 44.57 5.41 13.70
C ASP A 26 44.81 4.04 14.36
N SER A 27 45.79 3.27 13.84
CA SER A 27 46.09 1.88 14.23
C SER A 27 46.72 1.71 15.62
N GLY A 28 47.02 2.81 16.31
CA GLY A 28 47.54 2.82 17.69
C GLY A 28 46.47 2.93 18.79
N ARG A 29 45.18 3.06 18.44
CA ARG A 29 44.10 3.25 19.42
C ARG A 29 43.31 1.96 19.64
N GLU A 30 43.06 1.61 20.89
CA GLU A 30 42.22 0.46 21.28
C GLU A 30 40.74 0.70 20.97
N THR A 31 40.30 1.95 20.88
CA THR A 31 38.90 2.34 20.64
C THR A 31 38.69 2.94 19.25
N THR A 32 37.60 2.53 18.58
CA THR A 32 37.18 3.06 17.26
C THR A 32 36.05 4.10 17.34
N VAL A 33 35.85 4.71 18.52
CA VAL A 33 34.90 5.83 18.70
C VAL A 33 35.41 7.07 17.95
N ILE A 34 34.52 7.84 17.33
CA ILE A 34 34.84 9.18 16.79
C ILE A 34 35.30 10.10 17.95
N PRO A 35 36.58 10.50 18.00
CA PRO A 35 37.17 11.12 19.18
C PRO A 35 36.94 12.64 19.24
N ASN A 36 36.83 13.31 18.09
CA ASN A 36 36.63 14.76 18.00
C ASN A 36 35.47 15.05 17.04
N MET A 37 34.28 15.24 17.61
CA MET A 37 33.05 15.50 16.85
C MET A 37 33.14 16.75 15.98
N THR A 38 33.74 17.83 16.49
CA THR A 38 33.88 19.10 15.75
C THR A 38 34.76 18.93 14.51
N ALA A 39 35.93 18.29 14.67
CA ALA A 39 36.81 18.03 13.54
C ALA A 39 36.19 17.05 12.54
N PHE A 40 35.47 16.03 13.03
CA PHE A 40 34.72 15.10 12.19
C PHE A 40 33.62 15.80 11.38
N GLU A 41 32.86 16.69 12.01
CA GLU A 41 31.82 17.46 11.35
C GLU A 41 32.41 18.39 10.27
N ASP A 42 33.37 19.22 10.65
CA ASP A 42 33.91 20.25 9.77
C ASP A 42 34.65 19.68 8.56
N LEU A 43 35.44 18.61 8.77
CA LEU A 43 36.27 18.03 7.71
C LEU A 43 35.52 16.99 6.88
N LEU A 44 34.73 16.12 7.49
CA LEU A 44 34.14 14.95 6.82
C LEU A 44 32.64 15.12 6.54
N CYS A 45 31.87 15.79 7.40
CA CYS A 45 30.41 15.85 7.24
C CYS A 45 29.92 16.94 6.28
N THR A 46 30.81 17.76 5.71
CA THR A 46 30.47 18.69 4.63
C THR A 46 30.42 17.95 3.29
N LEU A 47 29.36 17.14 3.09
CA LEU A 47 29.30 16.15 2.00
C LEU A 47 29.41 16.76 0.59
N GLU A 48 28.90 17.97 0.38
CA GLU A 48 29.00 18.69 -0.91
C GLU A 48 30.45 18.82 -1.38
N VAL A 49 31.38 19.10 -0.46
CA VAL A 49 32.80 19.30 -0.79
C VAL A 49 33.42 18.02 -1.34
N TRP A 50 33.01 16.87 -0.80
CA TRP A 50 33.50 15.55 -1.19
C TRP A 50 32.81 15.01 -2.44
N ARG A 51 31.54 15.36 -2.66
CA ARG A 51 30.83 15.05 -3.92
C ARG A 51 31.51 15.75 -5.09
N ASP A 52 31.81 17.04 -4.95
CA ASP A 52 32.40 17.85 -6.01
C ASP A 52 33.92 17.56 -6.20
N ALA A 53 34.49 16.64 -5.41
CA ALA A 53 35.88 16.22 -5.51
C ALA A 53 36.11 15.20 -6.63
N PRO A 54 37.27 15.20 -7.30
CA PRO A 54 37.57 14.27 -8.37
C PRO A 54 37.80 12.84 -7.88
N GLY A 55 37.50 11.84 -8.71
CA GLY A 55 37.83 10.43 -8.44
C GLY A 55 36.92 9.73 -7.43
N ASP A 56 35.63 10.10 -7.39
CA ASP A 56 34.59 9.47 -6.56
C ASP A 56 34.92 9.34 -5.07
N LEU A 57 35.69 10.27 -4.52
CA LEU A 57 36.12 10.25 -3.10
C LEU A 57 34.94 10.22 -2.13
N HIS A 58 33.81 10.81 -2.52
CA HIS A 58 32.57 10.75 -1.76
C HIS A 58 32.13 9.30 -1.47
N LYS A 59 32.39 8.36 -2.39
CA LYS A 59 32.04 6.95 -2.20
C LYS A 59 32.85 6.34 -1.06
N SER A 60 34.18 6.49 -1.08
CA SER A 60 35.05 6.01 0.01
C SER A 60 34.73 6.68 1.35
N LEU A 61 34.32 7.95 1.33
CA LEU A 61 33.84 8.64 2.53
C LEU A 61 32.56 8.00 3.09
N TYR A 62 31.58 7.71 2.24
CA TYR A 62 30.33 7.06 2.65
C TYR A 62 30.55 5.61 3.10
N GLU A 63 31.50 4.88 2.49
CA GLU A 63 31.92 3.54 2.91
C GLU A 63 32.49 3.60 4.33
N HIS A 64 33.39 4.54 4.58
CA HIS A 64 33.95 4.78 5.91
C HIS A 64 32.86 5.10 6.96
N PHE A 65 31.89 5.97 6.64
CA PHE A 65 30.78 6.24 7.55
C PHE A 65 29.92 5.01 7.84
N TYR A 66 29.71 4.16 6.84
CA TYR A 66 28.96 2.92 7.01
C TYR A 66 29.73 1.93 7.89
N GLU A 67 31.01 1.71 7.63
CA GLU A 67 31.90 0.85 8.43
C GLU A 67 31.95 1.31 9.91
N LEU A 68 32.03 2.62 10.16
CA LEU A 68 32.02 3.18 11.51
C LEU A 68 30.77 2.82 12.33
N ILE A 69 29.63 2.57 11.69
CA ILE A 69 28.36 2.26 12.37
C ILE A 69 27.91 0.81 12.23
N THR A 70 28.64 -0.02 11.47
CA THR A 70 28.31 -1.45 11.30
C THR A 70 29.45 -2.41 11.68
N GLU A 71 30.71 -2.02 11.47
CA GLU A 71 31.88 -2.92 11.63
C GLU A 71 32.76 -2.53 12.82
N SER A 72 32.69 -1.27 13.26
CA SER A 72 33.38 -0.77 14.46
C SER A 72 32.94 -1.48 15.74
N SER A 73 33.89 -1.71 16.65
CA SER A 73 33.62 -2.17 18.04
C SER A 73 32.68 -1.23 18.80
N GLU A 74 32.68 0.04 18.43
CA GLU A 74 31.93 1.12 19.07
C GLU A 74 30.78 1.65 18.18
N GLN A 75 30.28 0.80 17.28
CA GLN A 75 29.20 1.11 16.33
C GLN A 75 28.01 1.86 16.94
N LYS A 76 27.59 1.52 18.16
CA LYS A 76 26.45 2.19 18.83
C LYS A 76 26.77 3.63 19.23
N ALA A 77 27.99 3.90 19.67
CA ALA A 77 28.43 5.26 20.02
C ALA A 77 28.57 6.10 18.76
N ASN A 78 29.22 5.57 17.72
CA ASN A 78 29.40 6.23 16.43
C ASN A 78 28.05 6.52 15.74
N LEU A 79 27.10 5.59 15.82
CA LEU A 79 25.74 5.78 15.30
C LEU A 79 25.04 6.97 15.98
N ARG A 80 25.17 7.12 17.30
CA ARG A 80 24.62 8.27 18.03
C ARG A 80 25.27 9.57 17.57
N ILE A 81 26.60 9.60 17.49
CA ILE A 81 27.35 10.77 17.02
C ILE A 81 26.88 11.19 15.62
N LEU A 82 26.79 10.27 14.67
CA LEU A 82 26.33 10.57 13.30
C LEU A 82 24.87 11.08 13.27
N ARG A 83 23.99 10.54 14.12
CA ARG A 83 22.62 11.05 14.29
C ARG A 83 22.61 12.48 14.85
N ASP A 84 23.45 12.76 15.83
CA ASP A 84 23.56 14.09 16.46
C ASP A 84 24.14 15.14 15.49
N LEU A 85 25.00 14.71 14.56
CA LEU A 85 25.51 15.52 13.45
C LEU A 85 24.54 15.65 12.27
N GLU A 86 23.25 15.31 12.46
CA GLU A 86 22.18 15.36 11.46
C GLU A 86 22.47 14.60 10.16
N MET A 87 23.21 13.49 10.24
CA MET A 87 23.66 12.74 9.06
C MET A 87 22.48 12.24 8.20
N VAL A 88 21.33 11.94 8.79
CA VAL A 88 20.11 11.58 8.03
C VAL A 88 19.76 12.67 7.02
N THR A 89 19.68 13.93 7.46
CA THR A 89 19.38 15.07 6.59
C THR A 89 20.42 15.23 5.49
N LYS A 90 21.71 15.14 5.85
CA LYS A 90 22.83 15.29 4.93
C LYS A 90 22.78 14.20 3.84
N VAL A 91 22.53 12.94 4.21
CA VAL A 91 22.38 11.81 3.27
C VAL A 91 21.16 11.98 2.37
N LEU A 92 20.01 12.41 2.90
CA LEU A 92 18.81 12.68 2.11
C LEU A 92 19.05 13.80 1.08
N MET A 93 19.78 14.85 1.45
CA MET A 93 20.17 15.90 0.50
C MET A 93 21.07 15.37 -0.62
N MET A 94 22.02 14.50 -0.31
CA MET A 94 22.87 13.88 -1.33
C MET A 94 22.06 13.01 -2.29
N LEU A 95 21.10 12.23 -1.79
CA LEU A 95 20.23 11.38 -2.61
C LEU A 95 19.32 12.17 -3.57
N ARG A 96 19.20 13.50 -3.45
CA ARG A 96 18.47 14.33 -4.43
C ARG A 96 19.22 14.50 -5.75
N ASP A 97 20.52 14.22 -5.76
CA ASP A 97 21.36 14.39 -6.93
C ASP A 97 21.14 13.24 -7.93
N PRO A 98 20.54 13.52 -9.11
CA PRO A 98 20.21 12.48 -10.07
C PRO A 98 21.43 11.90 -10.79
N TYR A 99 22.61 12.52 -10.65
CA TYR A 99 23.84 12.09 -11.31
C TYR A 99 24.67 11.10 -10.48
N LEU A 100 24.19 10.71 -9.29
CA LEU A 100 24.87 9.71 -8.47
C LEU A 100 24.88 8.33 -9.15
N SER A 101 26.02 7.64 -9.09
CA SER A 101 26.11 6.27 -9.59
C SER A 101 25.16 5.33 -8.83
N PRO A 102 24.63 4.26 -9.46
CA PRO A 102 23.81 3.26 -8.76
C PRO A 102 24.51 2.61 -7.55
N SER A 103 25.84 2.53 -7.58
CA SER A 103 26.64 1.99 -6.47
C SER A 103 26.67 2.95 -5.27
N THR A 104 26.82 4.25 -5.53
CA THR A 104 26.79 5.30 -4.50
C THR A 104 25.39 5.43 -3.88
N ILE A 105 24.33 5.39 -4.70
CA ILE A 105 22.94 5.39 -4.22
C ILE A 105 22.70 4.21 -3.28
N ARG A 106 23.13 3.00 -3.68
CA ARG A 106 23.01 1.78 -2.85
C ARG A 106 23.67 1.95 -1.49
N LEU A 107 24.87 2.50 -1.46
CA LEU A 107 25.64 2.74 -0.24
C LEU A 107 24.96 3.78 0.67
N LEU A 108 24.55 4.93 0.11
CA LEU A 108 23.80 5.95 0.85
C LEU A 108 22.49 5.41 1.41
N CYS A 109 21.77 4.58 0.65
CA CYS A 109 20.58 3.89 1.11
C CYS A 109 20.85 2.94 2.29
N ASN A 110 21.96 2.19 2.25
CA ASN A 110 22.36 1.32 3.36
C ASN A 110 22.72 2.13 4.61
N LEU A 111 23.49 3.22 4.44
CA LEU A 111 23.81 4.17 5.50
C LEU A 111 22.53 4.78 6.10
N LEU A 112 21.62 5.27 5.27
CA LEU A 112 20.33 5.82 5.68
C LEU A 112 19.49 4.81 6.46
N LYS A 113 19.43 3.55 6.00
CA LYS A 113 18.74 2.47 6.72
C LYS A 113 19.31 2.30 8.13
N THR A 114 20.63 2.17 8.28
CA THR A 114 21.26 1.98 9.59
C THR A 114 21.06 3.21 10.49
N LEU A 115 21.12 4.42 9.93
CA LEU A 115 20.84 5.65 10.66
C LEU A 115 19.38 5.72 11.17
N LEU A 116 18.40 5.28 10.38
CA LEU A 116 16.98 5.35 10.73
C LEU A 116 16.50 4.18 11.60
N GLN A 117 17.15 3.01 11.51
CA GLN A 117 16.73 1.81 12.22
C GLN A 117 16.62 2.06 13.73
N ASN A 118 15.41 1.92 14.28
CA ASN A 118 15.12 2.15 15.71
C ASN A 118 15.63 3.50 16.22
N THR A 119 15.52 4.55 15.41
CA THR A 119 15.81 5.92 15.87
C THR A 119 14.71 6.41 16.81
N ASN A 120 15.11 7.12 17.86
CA ASN A 120 14.19 7.84 18.75
C ASN A 120 14.07 9.32 18.35
N ARG A 121 14.69 9.71 17.24
CA ARG A 121 14.68 11.09 16.73
C ARG A 121 13.55 11.25 15.73
N ASN A 122 12.43 11.78 16.20
CA ASN A 122 11.23 12.01 15.37
C ASN A 122 11.55 12.83 14.11
N GLY A 123 12.43 13.82 14.23
CA GLY A 123 12.85 14.65 13.10
C GLY A 123 13.51 13.87 11.96
N ASP A 124 14.24 12.79 12.27
CA ASP A 124 14.87 11.95 11.25
C ASP A 124 13.81 11.17 10.46
N ILE A 125 12.81 10.61 11.16
CA ILE A 125 11.68 9.90 10.56
C ILE A 125 10.86 10.88 9.71
N LEU A 126 10.56 12.07 10.23
CA LEU A 126 9.79 13.10 9.54
C LEU A 126 10.49 13.55 8.25
N ARG A 127 11.78 13.89 8.32
CA ARG A 127 12.58 14.29 7.14
C ARG A 127 12.66 13.18 6.11
N PHE A 128 12.81 11.93 6.55
CA PHE A 128 12.74 10.77 5.65
C PHE A 128 11.38 10.69 4.95
N GLY A 129 10.28 10.70 5.70
CA GLY A 129 8.93 10.62 5.11
C GLY A 129 8.64 11.75 4.11
N GLN A 130 9.02 12.98 4.45
CA GLN A 130 8.89 14.15 3.56
C GLN A 130 9.78 14.06 2.32
N PHE A 131 11.00 13.55 2.47
CA PHE A 131 11.88 13.30 1.33
C PHE A 131 11.26 12.30 0.36
N VAL A 132 10.72 11.18 0.85
CA VAL A 132 10.08 10.18 -0.03
C VAL A 132 8.87 10.79 -0.73
N VAL A 133 8.05 11.60 -0.05
CA VAL A 133 6.93 12.34 -0.67
C VAL A 133 7.42 13.31 -1.75
N SER A 134 8.58 13.94 -1.55
CA SER A 134 9.13 14.92 -2.52
C SER A 134 9.53 14.31 -3.88
N THR A 135 9.55 12.99 -3.99
CA THR A 135 9.79 12.24 -5.23
C THR A 135 8.51 11.87 -5.98
N LEU A 136 7.33 12.25 -5.47
CA LEU A 136 6.06 12.08 -6.17
C LEU A 136 5.94 13.06 -7.35
N PRO A 137 5.39 12.63 -8.49
CA PRO A 137 5.11 13.49 -9.63
C PRO A 137 3.86 14.34 -9.36
N ASN A 138 3.61 15.29 -10.25
CA ASN A 138 2.32 15.95 -10.33
C ASN A 138 1.25 14.92 -10.75
N SER A 139 0.03 15.02 -10.20
CA SER A 139 -1.09 14.14 -10.52
C SER A 139 -1.47 14.09 -12.00
N MET A 140 -1.08 15.12 -12.77
CA MET A 140 -1.27 15.18 -14.23
C MET A 140 -0.29 14.29 -15.01
N VAL A 141 0.78 13.80 -14.38
CA VAL A 141 1.83 12.99 -15.03
C VAL A 141 1.68 11.54 -14.59
N SER A 142 1.50 10.64 -15.56
CA SER A 142 1.37 9.20 -15.30
C SER A 142 2.71 8.48 -15.43
N GLU A 143 3.08 7.74 -14.39
CA GLU A 143 4.27 6.90 -14.35
C GLU A 143 4.00 5.46 -14.81
N LYS A 144 2.74 5.05 -14.98
CA LYS A 144 2.39 3.67 -15.41
C LYS A 144 3.13 3.16 -16.66
N PRO A 145 3.39 3.97 -17.71
CA PRO A 145 4.03 3.46 -18.92
C PRO A 145 5.57 3.39 -18.83
N LEU A 146 6.18 3.84 -17.71
CA LEU A 146 7.63 3.90 -17.59
C LEU A 146 8.26 2.50 -17.51
N ASN A 147 9.40 2.33 -18.19
CA ASN A 147 10.17 1.09 -18.13
C ASN A 147 11.41 1.29 -17.24
N LEU A 148 11.33 0.78 -16.01
CA LEU A 148 12.37 0.91 -14.99
C LEU A 148 13.66 0.12 -15.31
N LYS A 149 13.66 -0.76 -16.33
CA LYS A 149 14.87 -1.54 -16.69
C LYS A 149 15.99 -0.66 -17.26
N ARG A 150 15.67 0.52 -17.80
CA ARG A 150 16.67 1.45 -18.37
C ARG A 150 17.70 1.96 -17.36
N ASP A 151 17.35 2.00 -16.06
CA ASP A 151 18.24 2.48 -15.00
C ASP A 151 19.36 1.47 -14.64
N LEU A 152 19.17 0.19 -14.95
CA LEU A 152 20.18 -0.85 -14.70
C LEU A 152 21.32 -0.83 -15.72
N GLU A 153 21.10 -0.18 -16.86
CA GLU A 153 22.00 -0.16 -18.03
C GLU A 153 22.64 1.22 -18.26
N ALA A 154 22.43 2.18 -17.36
CA ALA A 154 22.96 3.54 -17.49
C ALA A 154 24.50 3.52 -17.44
N SER A 155 25.12 3.81 -18.60
CA SER A 155 26.55 4.05 -18.76
C SER A 155 26.93 5.43 -18.20
N GLU A 156 28.13 5.55 -17.63
CA GLU A 156 28.70 6.80 -17.07
C GLU A 156 28.77 7.97 -18.07
N ASN A 157 28.58 7.71 -19.38
CA ASN A 157 28.61 8.71 -20.46
C ASN A 157 27.21 9.05 -21.03
N ALA A 158 26.15 8.91 -20.24
CA ALA A 158 24.79 9.22 -20.69
C ALA A 158 24.59 10.73 -20.98
N PRO A 159 23.77 11.09 -21.99
CA PRO A 159 23.41 12.48 -22.28
C PRO A 159 22.72 13.14 -21.07
N PRO A 160 22.57 14.49 -21.05
CA PRO A 160 21.86 15.18 -19.97
C PRO A 160 20.49 14.54 -19.73
N MET A 161 20.13 14.35 -18.45
CA MET A 161 18.87 13.72 -18.06
C MET A 161 17.68 14.46 -18.68
N ASP A 162 16.95 13.75 -19.53
CA ASP A 162 15.64 14.17 -20.01
C ASP A 162 14.58 14.01 -18.91
N GLU A 163 13.42 14.66 -19.05
CA GLU A 163 12.32 14.64 -18.07
C GLU A 163 11.88 13.21 -17.73
N THR A 164 11.87 12.32 -18.74
CA THR A 164 11.52 10.90 -18.55
C THR A 164 12.57 10.16 -17.71
N ALA A 165 13.85 10.46 -17.91
CA ALA A 165 14.94 9.84 -17.14
C ALA A 165 14.90 10.29 -15.67
N LEU A 166 14.61 11.57 -15.44
CA LEU A 166 14.42 12.11 -14.09
C LEU A 166 13.22 11.46 -13.38
N LEU A 167 12.11 11.24 -14.10
CA LEU A 167 10.94 10.57 -13.54
C LEU A 167 11.24 9.11 -13.19
N ILE A 168 11.97 8.38 -14.05
CA ILE A 168 12.43 7.01 -13.74
C ILE A 168 13.32 7.01 -12.49
N HIS A 169 14.28 7.94 -12.41
CA HIS A 169 15.15 8.10 -11.25
C HIS A 169 14.35 8.31 -9.96
N HIS A 170 13.35 9.21 -9.97
CA HIS A 170 12.47 9.44 -8.83
C HIS A 170 11.70 8.17 -8.42
N VAL A 171 11.14 7.43 -9.38
CA VAL A 171 10.45 6.16 -9.09
C VAL A 171 11.40 5.14 -8.45
N CYS A 172 12.60 4.97 -9.01
CA CYS A 172 13.62 4.06 -8.49
C CYS A 172 14.05 4.42 -7.06
N LEU A 173 14.33 5.70 -6.81
CA LEU A 173 14.71 6.22 -5.50
C LEU A 173 13.59 6.05 -4.48
N ARG A 174 12.36 6.43 -4.83
CA ARG A 174 11.16 6.26 -3.99
C ARG A 174 10.95 4.81 -3.60
N ASN A 175 11.01 3.91 -4.58
CA ASN A 175 10.88 2.47 -4.35
C ASN A 175 11.98 1.92 -3.46
N ARG A 176 13.22 2.43 -3.59
CA ARG A 176 14.32 2.06 -2.71
C ARG A 176 14.07 2.50 -1.27
N CYS A 177 13.56 3.72 -1.07
CA CYS A 177 13.20 4.22 0.25
C CYS A 177 12.04 3.45 0.88
N LEU A 178 10.95 3.18 0.14
CA LEU A 178 9.85 2.34 0.61
C LEU A 178 10.32 0.92 0.95
N HIS A 179 11.23 0.36 0.15
CA HIS A 179 11.84 -0.93 0.45
C HIS A 179 12.70 -0.88 1.73
N ILE A 180 13.49 0.17 1.94
CA ILE A 180 14.22 0.38 3.20
C ILE A 180 13.27 0.44 4.38
N LEU A 181 12.18 1.23 4.27
CA LEU A 181 11.14 1.31 5.30
C LEU A 181 10.60 -0.07 5.65
N HIS A 182 10.19 -0.84 4.65
CA HIS A 182 9.73 -2.22 4.81
C HIS A 182 10.77 -3.13 5.47
N LEU A 183 12.07 -2.96 5.17
CA LEU A 183 13.11 -3.73 5.85
C LEU A 183 13.26 -3.35 7.32
N MET A 184 13.01 -2.09 7.69
CA MET A 184 13.14 -1.61 9.08
C MET A 184 11.95 -2.02 9.96
N THR A 185 10.79 -2.32 9.36
CA THR A 185 9.60 -2.83 10.08
C THR A 185 9.72 -4.28 10.53
N TYR A 186 10.87 -4.93 10.29
CA TYR A 186 11.18 -6.26 10.81
C TYR A 186 12.45 -6.27 11.65
N HIS A 187 12.47 -7.11 12.68
CA HIS A 187 13.69 -7.60 13.31
C HIS A 187 14.18 -8.82 12.53
N GLY A 188 15.11 -8.62 11.61
CA GLY A 188 15.58 -9.69 10.72
C GLY A 188 14.50 -10.10 9.71
N SER A 189 14.36 -11.39 9.41
CA SER A 189 13.46 -11.88 8.35
C SER A 189 12.09 -12.39 8.83
N LYS A 190 11.85 -12.48 10.15
CA LYS A 190 10.69 -13.23 10.68
C LYS A 190 9.77 -12.43 11.62
N ASN A 191 10.29 -11.47 12.38
CA ASN A 191 9.53 -10.82 13.45
C ASN A 191 9.23 -9.37 13.09
N VAL A 192 7.98 -8.95 13.21
CA VAL A 192 7.58 -7.55 13.01
C VAL A 192 8.10 -6.69 14.17
N ASN A 193 8.68 -5.55 13.83
CA ASN A 193 9.18 -4.55 14.76
C ASN A 193 8.04 -3.59 15.13
N VAL A 194 7.08 -4.08 15.92
CA VAL A 194 5.87 -3.34 16.31
C VAL A 194 6.19 -1.96 16.89
N PRO A 195 7.15 -1.79 17.83
CA PRO A 195 7.44 -0.46 18.40
C PRO A 195 7.88 0.55 17.34
N PHE A 196 8.67 0.13 16.37
CA PHE A 196 9.11 1.02 15.30
C PHE A 196 7.99 1.32 14.29
N CYS A 197 7.12 0.34 13.99
CA CYS A 197 5.91 0.58 13.18
C CYS A 197 5.01 1.63 13.83
N GLU A 198 4.79 1.52 15.15
CA GLU A 198 4.01 2.50 15.91
C GLU A 198 4.63 3.89 15.89
N GLU A 199 5.95 3.97 16.00
CA GLU A 199 6.68 5.23 15.95
C GLU A 199 6.61 5.89 14.57
N ILE A 200 6.75 5.12 13.49
CA ILE A 200 6.57 5.63 12.12
C ILE A 200 5.14 6.16 11.94
N ALA A 201 4.13 5.39 12.33
CA ALA A 201 2.73 5.80 12.23
C ALA A 201 2.43 7.03 13.09
N ARG A 202 3.07 7.17 14.26
CA ARG A 202 2.93 8.33 15.14
C ARG A 202 3.53 9.60 14.54
N VAL A 203 4.69 9.49 13.86
CA VAL A 203 5.39 10.64 13.29
C VAL A 203 4.83 11.03 11.93
N LEU A 204 4.63 10.07 11.03
CA LEU A 204 4.20 10.33 9.66
C LEU A 204 2.68 10.32 9.49
N GLY A 205 1.97 9.56 10.32
CA GLY A 205 0.54 9.30 10.15
C GLY A 205 0.26 8.10 9.25
N MET A 206 -0.97 7.58 9.34
CA MET A 206 -1.41 6.42 8.56
C MET A 206 -1.70 6.77 7.09
N ASP A 207 -2.14 8.01 6.83
CA ASP A 207 -2.41 8.55 5.50
C ASP A 207 -1.15 8.67 4.62
N TRP A 208 0.04 8.76 5.23
CA TRP A 208 1.30 8.92 4.49
C TRP A 208 1.55 7.79 3.49
N LEU A 209 1.25 6.53 3.86
CA LEU A 209 1.39 5.39 2.94
C LEU A 209 0.41 5.46 1.76
N MET A 210 -0.76 6.07 1.95
CA MET A 210 -1.82 6.17 0.95
C MET A 210 -1.43 7.11 -0.20
N LEU A 211 -0.51 8.06 0.05
CA LEU A 211 0.06 8.94 -0.98
C LEU A 211 0.80 8.17 -2.08
N PHE A 212 1.29 6.96 -1.78
CA PHE A 212 2.06 6.15 -2.72
C PHE A 212 1.19 5.14 -3.49
N MET A 213 -0.12 5.16 -3.30
CA MET A 213 -1.08 4.27 -3.95
C MET A 213 -1.98 4.98 -4.97
N GLN A 214 -1.65 6.23 -5.32
CA GLN A 214 -2.43 7.03 -6.27
C GLN A 214 -2.48 6.41 -7.67
N SER A 215 -3.56 6.70 -8.41
CA SER A 215 -3.83 6.09 -9.71
C SER A 215 -2.75 6.34 -10.75
N HIS A 216 -2.07 7.49 -10.73
CA HIS A 216 -1.07 7.87 -11.73
C HIS A 216 0.34 7.31 -11.45
N LEU A 217 0.57 6.70 -10.27
CA LEU A 217 1.88 6.21 -9.87
C LEU A 217 2.22 4.85 -10.51
N HIS A 218 3.52 4.57 -10.57
CA HIS A 218 4.03 3.31 -11.10
C HIS A 218 3.57 2.10 -10.24
N PRO A 219 3.12 0.98 -10.83
CA PRO A 219 2.61 -0.18 -10.07
C PRO A 219 3.54 -0.71 -8.99
N THR A 220 4.87 -0.71 -9.23
CA THR A 220 5.84 -1.18 -8.23
C THR A 220 5.88 -0.30 -6.98
N THR A 221 5.61 1.00 -7.09
CA THR A 221 5.48 1.90 -5.94
C THR A 221 4.24 1.53 -5.13
N VAL A 222 3.11 1.33 -5.80
CA VAL A 222 1.84 0.95 -5.17
C VAL A 222 2.00 -0.37 -4.41
N VAL A 223 2.63 -1.37 -5.04
CA VAL A 223 2.89 -2.68 -4.41
C VAL A 223 3.79 -2.54 -3.18
N LEU A 224 4.87 -1.75 -3.23
CA LEU A 224 5.76 -1.55 -2.08
C LEU A 224 5.06 -0.81 -0.93
N ALA A 225 4.25 0.20 -1.24
CA ALA A 225 3.48 0.94 -0.25
C ALA A 225 2.44 0.02 0.41
N LEU A 226 1.72 -0.77 -0.39
CA LEU A 226 0.74 -1.73 0.11
C LEU A 226 1.42 -2.83 0.93
N GLN A 227 2.63 -3.23 0.54
CA GLN A 227 3.45 -4.17 1.30
C GLN A 227 3.79 -3.63 2.70
N CYS A 228 4.21 -2.37 2.80
CA CYS A 228 4.41 -1.71 4.11
C CYS A 228 3.11 -1.68 4.91
N LEU A 229 1.98 -1.34 4.27
CA LEU A 229 0.67 -1.30 4.92
C LEU A 229 0.29 -2.68 5.48
N THR A 230 0.63 -3.79 4.79
CA THR A 230 0.35 -5.15 5.32
C THR A 230 1.03 -5.40 6.66
N VAL A 231 2.24 -4.87 6.86
CA VAL A 231 2.98 -5.00 8.12
C VAL A 231 2.34 -4.11 9.19
N PHE A 232 1.94 -2.88 8.83
CA PHE A 232 1.29 -1.96 9.76
C PHE A 232 -0.03 -2.53 10.27
N LEU A 233 -0.88 -3.05 9.37
CA LEU A 233 -2.18 -3.60 9.73
C LEU A 233 -2.10 -4.97 10.43
N SER A 234 -0.94 -5.63 10.40
CA SER A 234 -0.71 -6.78 11.29
C SER A 234 -0.58 -6.39 12.76
N CYS A 235 -0.36 -5.10 13.06
CA CYS A 235 -0.36 -4.56 14.42
C CYS A 235 -1.79 -4.13 14.82
N PRO A 236 -2.40 -4.71 15.87
CA PRO A 236 -3.80 -4.41 16.24
C PRO A 236 -4.08 -2.93 16.54
N SER A 237 -3.14 -2.26 17.21
CA SER A 237 -3.22 -0.83 17.54
C SER A 237 -3.30 0.05 16.28
N LEU A 238 -2.43 -0.21 15.31
CA LEU A 238 -2.39 0.54 14.04
C LEU A 238 -3.59 0.21 13.15
N MET A 239 -4.06 -1.03 13.16
CA MET A 239 -5.27 -1.43 12.46
C MET A 239 -6.50 -0.67 12.96
N GLN A 240 -6.65 -0.53 14.28
CA GLN A 240 -7.74 0.28 14.84
C GLN A 240 -7.60 1.75 14.44
N ARG A 241 -6.39 2.32 14.53
CA ARG A 241 -6.15 3.71 14.12
C ARG A 241 -6.48 3.96 12.65
N PHE A 242 -6.12 3.02 11.78
CA PHE A 242 -6.43 3.06 10.35
C PHE A 242 -7.93 3.03 10.09
N ARG A 243 -8.66 2.14 10.78
CA ARG A 243 -10.13 2.03 10.68
C ARG A 243 -10.81 3.35 11.07
N GLU A 244 -10.36 3.99 12.14
CA GLU A 244 -10.96 5.21 12.69
C GLU A 244 -10.44 6.51 12.05
N ALA A 245 -9.52 6.43 11.07
CA ALA A 245 -8.82 7.59 10.51
C ALA A 245 -8.09 8.45 11.56
N SER A 246 -7.66 7.83 12.66
CA SER A 246 -6.99 8.54 13.75
C SER A 246 -5.49 8.69 13.45
N HIS A 247 -4.90 9.81 13.86
CA HIS A 247 -3.46 10.10 13.69
C HIS A 247 -3.02 10.22 12.22
N ASN A 248 -3.74 11.03 11.44
CA ASN A 248 -3.37 11.40 10.08
C ASN A 248 -2.70 12.80 10.03
N GLY A 249 -1.93 13.05 8.98
CA GLY A 249 -1.29 14.35 8.70
C GLY A 249 0.02 14.61 9.44
N GLY A 250 0.59 13.63 10.16
CA GLY A 250 1.83 13.80 10.92
C GLY A 250 3.01 14.24 10.05
N TRP A 251 3.10 13.73 8.82
CA TRP A 251 4.15 14.05 7.86
C TRP A 251 4.17 15.52 7.39
N LEU A 252 3.09 16.28 7.63
CA LEU A 252 2.98 17.71 7.32
C LEU A 252 3.47 18.63 8.43
N THR A 253 3.82 18.07 9.59
CA THR A 253 4.44 18.82 10.68
C THR A 253 5.70 19.53 10.16
N GLU A 254 5.91 20.78 10.56
CA GLU A 254 7.08 21.60 10.17
C GLU A 254 7.20 21.88 8.64
N THR A 255 6.14 21.68 7.84
CA THR A 255 6.18 21.95 6.38
C THR A 255 5.78 23.37 5.97
N ASP A 256 5.31 24.21 6.90
CA ASP A 256 4.82 25.57 6.64
C ASP A 256 5.84 26.49 5.93
N LEU A 257 7.15 26.21 6.07
CA LEU A 257 8.22 26.95 5.41
C LEU A 257 8.67 26.32 4.06
N VAL A 258 8.36 25.04 3.82
CA VAL A 258 8.85 24.26 2.67
C VAL A 258 7.80 24.17 1.54
N LEU A 259 6.51 24.23 1.89
CA LEU A 259 5.38 24.22 0.94
C LEU A 259 5.27 25.49 0.09
N GLN A 260 6.10 26.52 0.33
CA GLN A 260 6.10 27.75 -0.46
C GLN A 260 6.51 27.54 -1.93
N ASN A 261 7.14 26.42 -2.28
CA ASN A 261 7.76 26.24 -3.61
C ASN A 261 7.30 25.02 -4.44
N ARG A 262 6.42 24.14 -3.95
CA ARG A 262 5.92 23.01 -4.75
C ARG A 262 4.45 22.70 -4.48
N THR A 263 3.65 22.81 -5.54
CA THR A 263 2.26 22.38 -5.60
C THR A 263 2.18 20.85 -5.54
N THR A 264 2.16 20.26 -4.34
CA THR A 264 1.91 18.83 -4.20
C THR A 264 0.40 18.62 -4.21
N VAL A 265 -0.12 17.94 -5.22
CA VAL A 265 -1.55 17.58 -5.27
C VAL A 265 -1.76 16.42 -4.30
N LEU A 266 -2.36 16.70 -3.14
CA LEU A 266 -2.64 15.69 -2.13
C LEU A 266 -3.94 14.98 -2.48
N LEU A 267 -3.96 13.67 -2.76
CA LEU A 267 -5.22 12.92 -2.91
C LEU A 267 -6.22 13.54 -3.93
N GLY A 268 -5.74 14.26 -4.96
CA GLY A 268 -6.57 15.02 -5.90
C GLY A 268 -6.86 16.49 -5.55
N PHE A 269 -6.31 17.01 -4.45
CA PHE A 269 -6.42 18.40 -4.02
C PHE A 269 -5.19 19.21 -4.41
N ASN A 270 -5.36 20.22 -5.27
CA ASN A 270 -4.28 21.17 -5.59
C ASN A 270 -3.86 21.96 -4.35
N VAL A 271 -2.62 21.78 -3.89
CA VAL A 271 -1.96 22.72 -2.97
C VAL A 271 -1.35 23.85 -3.80
N SER A 272 -2.18 24.70 -4.40
CA SER A 272 -1.70 25.90 -5.11
C SER A 272 -1.69 27.13 -4.20
N THR A 273 -0.65 27.95 -4.38
CA THR A 273 -0.51 29.26 -3.72
C THR A 273 -1.61 30.21 -4.20
N ALA A 274 -2.45 30.68 -3.29
CA ALA A 274 -3.31 31.82 -3.56
C ALA A 274 -2.47 33.10 -3.42
N ASN A 275 -2.09 33.69 -4.57
CA ASN A 275 -1.75 35.10 -4.61
C ASN A 275 -3.05 35.91 -4.39
N ASN A 276 -3.45 36.10 -3.13
CA ASN A 276 -4.30 37.23 -2.76
C ASN A 276 -4.20 37.55 -1.27
N LYS A 277 -3.82 38.80 -1.01
CA LYS A 277 -3.80 39.41 0.32
C LYS A 277 -5.24 39.46 0.86
N GLY A 278 -5.56 38.56 1.80
CA GLY A 278 -6.82 38.62 2.53
C GLY A 278 -7.07 37.37 3.34
N SER A 279 -6.75 37.43 4.64
CA SER A 279 -7.33 36.64 5.73
C SER A 279 -7.73 35.19 5.42
N GLY A 280 -6.81 34.26 5.71
CA GLY A 280 -7.11 32.83 5.77
C GLY A 280 -5.82 32.03 5.75
N SER A 281 -5.26 31.74 6.92
CA SER A 281 -4.26 30.67 7.08
C SER A 281 -4.82 29.41 6.42
N GLN A 282 -4.18 28.95 5.35
CA GLN A 282 -4.61 27.81 4.54
C GLN A 282 -4.79 26.57 5.42
N SER A 283 -6.03 26.26 5.79
CA SER A 283 -6.38 24.95 6.32
C SER A 283 -6.20 23.95 5.18
N ILE A 284 -5.12 23.19 5.20
CA ILE A 284 -5.12 21.84 4.65
C ILE A 284 -6.48 21.25 5.07
N ARG A 285 -7.36 20.90 4.13
CA ARG A 285 -8.74 20.55 4.49
C ARG A 285 -8.69 19.37 5.46
N ILE A 286 -8.90 19.65 6.73
CA ILE A 286 -8.83 18.70 7.86
C ILE A 286 -9.75 17.50 7.59
N GLU A 287 -10.82 17.72 6.81
CA GLU A 287 -11.76 16.73 6.31
C GLU A 287 -11.11 15.60 5.48
N ALA A 288 -10.04 15.88 4.72
CA ALA A 288 -9.36 14.84 3.94
C ALA A 288 -8.62 13.82 4.83
N TYR A 289 -8.30 14.19 6.07
CA TYR A 289 -7.68 13.29 7.07
C TYR A 289 -8.69 12.48 7.87
N GLN A 290 -9.97 12.76 7.74
CA GLN A 290 -11.02 12.12 8.54
C GLN A 290 -11.66 10.92 7.83
N VAL A 291 -11.31 10.65 6.58
CA VAL A 291 -11.83 9.51 5.84
C VAL A 291 -11.24 8.21 6.43
N PRO A 292 -12.08 7.23 6.82
CA PRO A 292 -11.65 5.90 7.26
C PRO A 292 -10.66 5.25 6.28
N GLY A 293 -9.59 4.66 6.80
CA GLY A 293 -8.50 4.13 5.97
C GLY A 293 -8.96 3.03 5.00
N PHE A 294 -9.87 2.14 5.41
CA PHE A 294 -10.41 1.09 4.52
C PHE A 294 -11.27 1.66 3.39
N GLN A 295 -12.01 2.74 3.65
CA GLN A 295 -12.78 3.44 2.63
C GLN A 295 -11.84 4.10 1.61
N GLN A 296 -10.78 4.75 2.08
CA GLN A 296 -9.76 5.32 1.19
C GLN A 296 -9.03 4.24 0.39
N LEU A 297 -8.72 3.10 1.02
CA LEU A 297 -8.10 1.96 0.35
C LEU A 297 -9.01 1.41 -0.75
N GLN A 298 -10.32 1.30 -0.49
CA GLN A 298 -11.31 0.92 -1.50
C GLN A 298 -11.23 1.80 -2.75
N TRP A 299 -11.17 3.12 -2.59
CA TRP A 299 -11.04 4.06 -3.72
C TRP A 299 -9.78 3.83 -4.53
N LEU A 300 -8.64 3.70 -3.85
CA LEU A 300 -7.34 3.58 -4.49
C LEU A 300 -7.17 2.23 -5.20
N MET A 301 -7.59 1.13 -4.56
CA MET A 301 -7.40 -0.21 -5.13
C MET A 301 -8.21 -0.44 -6.40
N CYS A 302 -9.39 0.18 -6.52
CA CYS A 302 -10.21 0.15 -7.74
C CYS A 302 -9.47 0.70 -8.99
N GLN A 303 -8.43 1.52 -8.82
CA GLN A 303 -7.63 2.09 -9.91
C GLN A 303 -6.47 1.18 -10.37
N HIS A 304 -6.25 0.06 -9.68
CA HIS A 304 -5.11 -0.85 -9.88
C HIS A 304 -5.53 -2.31 -10.04
N VAL A 305 -6.76 -2.57 -10.49
CA VAL A 305 -7.32 -3.93 -10.69
C VAL A 305 -6.55 -4.81 -11.68
N THR A 306 -5.66 -4.21 -12.48
CA THR A 306 -4.82 -4.91 -13.45
C THR A 306 -3.52 -5.48 -12.85
N VAL A 307 -3.21 -5.21 -11.58
CA VAL A 307 -1.96 -5.62 -10.92
C VAL A 307 -2.22 -6.82 -9.99
N PRO A 308 -1.79 -8.04 -10.34
CA PRO A 308 -2.03 -9.26 -9.55
C PRO A 308 -1.51 -9.18 -8.10
N ASP A 309 -0.32 -8.61 -7.92
CA ASP A 309 0.37 -8.51 -6.63
C ASP A 309 -0.47 -7.81 -5.55
N ILE A 310 -1.32 -6.85 -5.95
CA ILE A 310 -2.20 -6.11 -5.04
C ILE A 310 -3.23 -7.04 -4.42
N PHE A 311 -3.82 -7.96 -5.19
CA PHE A 311 -4.78 -8.92 -4.66
C PHE A 311 -4.14 -9.88 -3.65
N PHE A 312 -2.91 -10.34 -3.91
CA PHE A 312 -2.17 -11.16 -2.95
C PHE A 312 -1.92 -10.43 -1.63
N LEU A 313 -1.52 -9.16 -1.69
CA LEU A 313 -1.32 -8.34 -0.49
C LEU A 313 -2.63 -8.08 0.26
N LEU A 314 -3.73 -7.78 -0.44
CA LEU A 314 -5.05 -7.59 0.17
C LEU A 314 -5.54 -8.87 0.86
N LEU A 315 -5.34 -10.04 0.22
CA LEU A 315 -5.68 -11.33 0.82
C LEU A 315 -4.78 -11.67 2.02
N ALA A 316 -3.49 -11.31 2.00
CA ALA A 316 -2.63 -11.48 3.17
C ALA A 316 -3.08 -10.59 4.34
N MET A 317 -3.47 -9.34 4.05
CA MET A 317 -4.02 -8.44 5.06
C MET A 317 -5.36 -8.91 5.61
N LEU A 318 -6.24 -9.46 4.76
CA LEU A 318 -7.51 -10.08 5.16
C LEU A 318 -7.26 -11.18 6.21
N MET A 319 -6.16 -11.91 6.05
CA MET A 319 -5.74 -13.01 6.92
C MET A 319 -4.84 -12.55 8.08
N GLY A 320 -4.62 -11.24 8.26
CA GLY A 320 -3.77 -10.67 9.30
C GLY A 320 -2.29 -11.02 9.19
N ARG A 321 -1.80 -11.40 8.00
CA ARG A 321 -0.42 -11.87 7.78
C ARG A 321 0.47 -10.77 7.23
N PRO A 322 1.59 -10.44 7.91
CA PRO A 322 2.57 -9.51 7.35
C PRO A 322 3.35 -10.18 6.20
N VAL A 323 3.59 -9.45 5.10
CA VAL A 323 4.23 -10.01 3.89
C VAL A 323 5.66 -9.52 3.75
N SER A 324 6.63 -10.40 4.04
CA SER A 324 8.05 -10.04 3.91
C SER A 324 8.48 -9.84 2.46
N ARG A 325 8.00 -10.68 1.53
CA ARG A 325 8.28 -10.61 0.08
C ARG A 325 7.13 -11.21 -0.73
N ILE A 326 6.86 -10.63 -1.90
CA ILE A 326 6.01 -11.21 -2.93
C ILE A 326 6.91 -11.88 -3.97
N PRO A 327 6.65 -13.13 -4.39
CA PRO A 327 7.43 -13.73 -5.46
C PRO A 327 7.12 -13.07 -6.81
N CYS A 328 8.15 -12.86 -7.63
CA CYS A 328 8.01 -12.11 -8.88
C CYS A 328 7.20 -12.88 -9.93
N GLY A 329 6.27 -12.19 -10.59
CA GLY A 329 5.57 -12.71 -11.78
C GLY A 329 4.49 -13.75 -11.47
N LEU A 330 3.94 -13.77 -10.26
CA LEU A 330 2.82 -14.64 -9.93
C LEU A 330 1.56 -14.22 -10.70
N GLN A 331 0.98 -15.18 -11.42
CA GLN A 331 -0.37 -15.04 -11.93
C GLN A 331 -1.38 -15.20 -10.80
N PHE A 332 -2.49 -14.47 -10.88
CA PHE A 332 -3.53 -14.56 -9.87
C PHE A 332 -4.41 -15.79 -10.10
N SER A 333 -4.16 -16.85 -9.34
CA SER A 333 -4.89 -18.13 -9.40
C SER A 333 -5.09 -18.70 -7.99
N LEU A 334 -6.08 -19.58 -7.82
CA LEU A 334 -6.34 -20.23 -6.52
C LEU A 334 -5.12 -20.98 -5.98
N ASP A 335 -4.40 -21.71 -6.84
CA ASP A 335 -3.21 -22.48 -6.44
C ASP A 335 -2.07 -21.57 -5.94
N ASN A 336 -1.89 -20.42 -6.61
CA ASN A 336 -0.89 -19.44 -6.23
C ASN A 336 -1.29 -18.70 -4.95
N ILE A 337 -2.58 -18.38 -4.78
CA ILE A 337 -3.10 -17.79 -3.53
C ILE A 337 -2.82 -18.74 -2.38
N TRP A 338 -3.10 -20.02 -2.58
CA TRP A 338 -2.93 -21.03 -1.55
C TRP A 338 -1.45 -21.24 -1.18
N THR A 339 -0.58 -21.33 -2.19
CA THR A 339 0.88 -21.44 -2.00
C THR A 339 1.43 -20.19 -1.31
N PHE A 340 0.98 -19.01 -1.70
CA PHE A 340 1.42 -17.73 -1.13
C PHE A 340 0.97 -17.55 0.32
N LEU A 341 -0.31 -17.79 0.62
CA LEU A 341 -0.84 -17.57 1.95
C LEU A 341 -0.42 -18.67 2.93
N PHE A 342 -0.38 -19.93 2.50
CA PHE A 342 -0.23 -21.08 3.39
C PHE A 342 1.08 -21.87 3.23
N GLY A 343 1.89 -21.57 2.21
CA GLY A 343 3.16 -22.25 1.96
C GLY A 343 3.01 -23.72 1.55
N LYS A 344 1.81 -24.14 1.15
CA LYS A 344 1.47 -25.51 0.71
C LYS A 344 0.58 -25.42 -0.53
N PRO A 345 0.47 -26.47 -1.37
CA PRO A 345 -0.53 -26.58 -2.43
C PRO A 345 -1.92 -26.99 -1.90
N PRO A 346 -3.01 -26.72 -2.66
CA PRO A 346 -4.39 -26.94 -2.21
C PRO A 346 -4.67 -28.40 -1.90
N GLY A 347 -5.52 -28.66 -0.89
CA GLY A 347 -5.89 -30.02 -0.47
C GLY A 347 -5.36 -30.46 0.91
N HIS A 348 -4.53 -29.65 1.55
CA HIS A 348 -4.21 -29.84 2.97
C HIS A 348 -5.18 -29.00 3.82
N CYS A 349 -5.76 -29.57 4.88
CA CYS A 349 -6.60 -28.80 5.80
C CYS A 349 -5.72 -27.77 6.52
N VAL A 350 -5.75 -26.52 6.06
CA VAL A 350 -5.06 -25.42 6.72
C VAL A 350 -6.12 -24.59 7.39
N MET A 351 -6.24 -24.75 8.71
CA MET A 351 -6.92 -23.77 9.53
C MET A 351 -6.12 -22.48 9.44
N ALA A 352 -6.67 -21.49 8.76
CA ALA A 352 -6.12 -20.14 8.81
C ALA A 352 -6.08 -19.70 10.27
N LEU A 353 -4.89 -19.52 10.84
CA LEU A 353 -4.72 -18.88 12.14
C LEU A 353 -4.70 -17.36 11.95
N GLY A 354 -5.53 -16.65 12.72
CA GLY A 354 -5.63 -15.18 12.73
C GLY A 354 -7.06 -14.68 12.61
N ASP A 355 -7.33 -13.52 13.19
CA ASP A 355 -8.60 -12.80 13.03
C ASP A 355 -8.75 -12.31 11.59
N ILE A 356 -9.96 -12.41 11.03
CA ILE A 356 -10.24 -11.98 9.67
C ILE A 356 -10.69 -10.52 9.67
N ASN A 357 -10.05 -9.70 8.85
CA ASN A 357 -10.39 -8.28 8.70
C ASN A 357 -11.46 -8.09 7.61
N ILE A 358 -12.71 -7.96 8.03
CA ILE A 358 -13.86 -7.95 7.12
C ILE A 358 -13.95 -6.74 6.20
N GLU A 359 -13.40 -5.59 6.61
CA GLU A 359 -13.44 -4.39 5.79
C GLU A 359 -12.67 -4.59 4.47
N LEU A 360 -11.65 -5.45 4.48
CA LEU A 360 -10.93 -5.83 3.27
C LEU A 360 -11.77 -6.70 2.32
N VAL A 361 -12.79 -7.41 2.80
CA VAL A 361 -13.74 -8.12 1.93
C VAL A 361 -14.51 -7.09 1.10
N VAL A 362 -14.97 -6.00 1.72
CA VAL A 362 -15.67 -4.92 1.00
C VAL A 362 -14.74 -4.25 -0.04
N VAL A 363 -13.48 -4.02 0.31
CA VAL A 363 -12.45 -3.52 -0.63
C VAL A 363 -12.28 -4.47 -1.82
N LEU A 364 -12.13 -5.78 -1.57
CA LEU A 364 -11.98 -6.79 -2.61
C LEU A 364 -13.23 -6.89 -3.51
N LEU A 365 -14.42 -6.86 -2.92
CA LEU A 365 -15.69 -6.88 -3.67
C LEU A 365 -15.88 -5.62 -4.51
N ALA A 366 -15.40 -4.46 -4.04
CA ALA A 366 -15.40 -3.24 -4.85
C ALA A 366 -14.48 -3.38 -6.07
N MET A 367 -13.28 -3.95 -5.91
CA MET A 367 -12.39 -4.25 -7.03
C MET A 367 -13.03 -5.24 -8.01
N VAL A 368 -13.69 -6.29 -7.50
CA VAL A 368 -14.48 -7.23 -8.31
C VAL A 368 -15.52 -6.47 -9.13
N ARG A 369 -16.32 -5.60 -8.48
CA ARG A 369 -17.32 -4.78 -9.17
C ARG A 369 -16.69 -3.91 -10.26
N CYS A 370 -15.54 -3.30 -10.02
CA CYS A 370 -14.82 -2.52 -11.02
C CYS A 370 -14.47 -3.35 -12.26
N ILE A 371 -13.93 -4.55 -12.08
CA ILE A 371 -13.62 -5.45 -13.20
C ILE A 371 -14.90 -5.83 -13.95
N LEU A 372 -15.96 -6.22 -13.22
CA LEU A 372 -17.24 -6.65 -13.80
C LEU A 372 -18.01 -5.54 -14.52
N SER A 373 -17.70 -4.27 -14.22
CA SER A 373 -18.35 -3.09 -14.78
C SER A 373 -17.63 -2.50 -15.99
N GLN A 374 -16.39 -2.93 -16.28
CA GLN A 374 -15.63 -2.42 -17.41
C GLN A 374 -16.18 -2.98 -18.74
N PRO A 375 -16.24 -2.17 -19.80
CA PRO A 375 -16.57 -2.67 -21.13
C PRO A 375 -15.46 -3.64 -21.57
N ARG A 376 -15.86 -4.85 -21.99
CA ARG A 376 -14.93 -5.88 -22.48
C ARG A 376 -14.16 -5.36 -23.68
N ALA A 377 -12.92 -4.92 -23.47
CA ALA A 377 -11.99 -4.70 -24.56
C ALA A 377 -11.38 -6.06 -24.94
N GLU A 378 -11.46 -6.43 -26.22
CA GLU A 378 -10.95 -7.72 -26.76
C GLU A 378 -9.45 -7.96 -26.50
N ASN A 379 -8.73 -6.96 -25.96
CA ASN A 379 -7.28 -6.96 -25.73
C ASN A 379 -6.83 -7.10 -24.26
N MET A 380 -7.75 -7.22 -23.27
CA MET A 380 -7.37 -7.45 -21.86
C MET A 380 -7.38 -8.94 -21.52
N THR A 381 -6.34 -9.67 -21.90
CA THR A 381 -6.19 -11.07 -21.52
C THR A 381 -5.63 -11.20 -20.11
N GLY A 382 -6.37 -11.82 -19.19
CA GLY A 382 -5.90 -12.27 -17.87
C GLY A 382 -6.58 -11.66 -16.64
N VAL A 383 -7.21 -10.48 -16.74
CA VAL A 383 -7.90 -9.84 -15.59
C VAL A 383 -9.33 -10.38 -15.39
N ASP A 384 -9.95 -10.87 -16.46
CA ASP A 384 -11.33 -11.37 -16.46
C ASP A 384 -11.54 -12.57 -15.51
N ASP A 385 -10.51 -13.36 -15.22
CA ASP A 385 -10.62 -14.50 -14.32
C ASP A 385 -10.50 -14.12 -12.84
N HIS A 386 -9.94 -12.95 -12.51
CA HIS A 386 -9.70 -12.52 -11.13
C HIS A 386 -10.98 -12.48 -10.27
N PRO A 387 -12.14 -11.96 -10.75
CA PRO A 387 -13.40 -12.04 -10.03
C PRO A 387 -13.82 -13.45 -9.64
N VAL A 388 -13.66 -14.42 -10.55
CA VAL A 388 -14.05 -15.81 -10.29
C VAL A 388 -13.16 -16.39 -9.21
N VAL A 389 -11.84 -16.21 -9.32
CA VAL A 389 -10.84 -16.68 -8.35
C VAL A 389 -11.09 -16.09 -6.96
N LEU A 390 -11.36 -14.78 -6.86
CA LEU A 390 -11.65 -14.11 -5.58
C LEU A 390 -12.92 -14.66 -4.94
N ILE A 391 -14.02 -14.76 -5.69
CA ILE A 391 -15.30 -15.24 -5.14
C ILE A 391 -15.17 -16.71 -4.69
N GLN A 392 -14.46 -17.55 -5.45
CA GLN A 392 -14.18 -18.93 -5.05
C GLN A 392 -13.36 -19.00 -3.76
N PHE A 393 -12.36 -18.12 -3.59
CA PHE A 393 -11.60 -18.06 -2.35
C PHE A 393 -12.45 -17.59 -1.15
N LEU A 394 -13.32 -16.59 -1.33
CA LEU A 394 -14.25 -16.14 -0.29
C LEU A 394 -15.26 -17.25 0.09
N MET A 395 -15.80 -17.98 -0.90
CA MET A 395 -16.64 -19.15 -0.64
C MET A 395 -15.88 -20.24 0.12
N TYR A 396 -14.60 -20.46 -0.19
CA TYR A 396 -13.76 -21.37 0.59
C TYR A 396 -13.64 -20.92 2.04
N LEU A 397 -13.35 -19.64 2.30
CA LEU A 397 -13.30 -19.12 3.68
C LEU A 397 -14.64 -19.32 4.39
N TYR A 398 -15.76 -19.02 3.71
CA TYR A 398 -17.11 -19.20 4.24
C TYR A 398 -17.37 -20.64 4.70
N ASN A 399 -16.98 -21.63 3.91
CA ASN A 399 -17.18 -23.03 4.25
C ASN A 399 -16.25 -23.56 5.35
N ASN A 400 -15.12 -22.90 5.61
CA ASN A 400 -14.06 -23.42 6.49
C ASN A 400 -13.82 -22.59 7.76
N ARG A 401 -14.49 -21.42 7.91
CA ARG A 401 -14.31 -20.49 9.03
C ARG A 401 -15.66 -19.98 9.53
N LEU A 402 -16.06 -20.40 10.74
CA LEU A 402 -17.35 -20.01 11.36
C LEU A 402 -17.44 -18.51 11.64
N ASP A 403 -16.33 -17.90 12.05
CA ASP A 403 -16.26 -16.46 12.26
C ASP A 403 -16.49 -15.70 10.96
N PHE A 404 -15.88 -16.14 9.85
CA PHE A 404 -16.13 -15.57 8.53
C PHE A 404 -17.57 -15.77 8.05
N MET A 405 -18.12 -16.98 8.22
CA MET A 405 -19.51 -17.30 7.89
C MET A 405 -20.49 -16.33 8.56
N ASN A 406 -20.35 -16.13 9.88
CA ASN A 406 -21.20 -15.21 10.64
C ASN A 406 -21.05 -13.77 10.15
N MET A 407 -19.84 -13.35 9.79
CA MET A 407 -19.60 -12.00 9.28
C MET A 407 -20.18 -11.78 7.88
N CYS A 408 -20.18 -12.79 7.00
CA CYS A 408 -20.82 -12.72 5.68
C CYS A 408 -22.33 -12.49 5.72
N MET A 409 -22.99 -12.77 6.85
CA MET A 409 -24.41 -12.50 7.08
C MET A 409 -24.70 -11.02 7.41
N SER A 410 -23.67 -10.20 7.58
CA SER A 410 -23.83 -8.77 7.86
C SER A 410 -24.32 -8.00 6.63
N SER A 411 -25.09 -6.94 6.87
CA SER A 411 -25.62 -6.08 5.80
C SER A 411 -24.51 -5.51 4.91
N ASP A 412 -23.37 -5.11 5.48
CA ASP A 412 -22.29 -4.47 4.72
C ASP A 412 -21.70 -5.41 3.66
N ILE A 413 -21.45 -6.68 4.02
CA ILE A 413 -20.90 -7.68 3.09
C ILE A 413 -21.96 -8.10 2.08
N LEU A 414 -23.20 -8.32 2.50
CA LEU A 414 -24.30 -8.68 1.61
C LEU A 414 -24.54 -7.59 0.56
N CYS A 415 -24.62 -6.33 0.97
CA CYS A 415 -24.73 -5.17 0.08
C CYS A 415 -23.53 -5.08 -0.87
N ALA A 416 -22.30 -5.22 -0.37
CA ALA A 416 -21.10 -5.20 -1.21
C ALA A 416 -21.07 -6.35 -2.23
N LEU A 417 -21.49 -7.56 -1.83
CA LEU A 417 -21.51 -8.74 -2.68
C LEU A 417 -22.58 -8.61 -3.77
N ALA A 418 -23.80 -8.22 -3.40
CA ALA A 418 -24.88 -7.99 -4.35
C ALA A 418 -24.56 -6.84 -5.32
N ALA A 419 -23.98 -5.75 -4.81
CA ALA A 419 -23.53 -4.61 -5.59
C ALA A 419 -22.61 -5.00 -6.76
N THR A 420 -21.79 -6.05 -6.63
CA THR A 420 -20.91 -6.53 -7.71
C THR A 420 -21.67 -6.96 -8.99
N LEU A 421 -22.96 -7.29 -8.87
CA LEU A 421 -23.81 -7.72 -9.99
C LEU A 421 -24.33 -6.56 -10.83
N PHE A 422 -24.24 -5.33 -10.31
CA PHE A 422 -24.78 -4.12 -10.92
C PHE A 422 -23.64 -3.31 -11.56
N PRO A 423 -23.60 -3.18 -12.90
CA PRO A 423 -22.60 -2.36 -13.58
C PRO A 423 -22.67 -0.88 -13.16
N PHE A 424 -21.55 -0.15 -13.27
CA PHE A 424 -21.56 1.31 -13.11
C PHE A 424 -22.29 1.99 -14.29
N ALA A 425 -23.17 2.95 -13.97
CA ALA A 425 -24.00 3.63 -14.97
C ALA A 425 -23.18 4.45 -15.98
N ASN A 426 -22.03 5.01 -15.56
CA ASN A 426 -21.20 5.92 -16.38
C ASN A 426 -19.70 5.55 -16.38
N GLY A 427 -19.34 4.30 -16.06
CA GLY A 427 -17.93 3.89 -15.91
C GLY A 427 -17.19 4.49 -14.69
N LEU A 428 -17.85 5.38 -13.95
CA LEU A 428 -17.38 5.94 -12.69
C LEU A 428 -17.86 5.06 -11.53
N SER A 429 -16.92 4.69 -10.65
CA SER A 429 -17.20 4.00 -9.40
C SER A 429 -18.09 4.86 -8.51
N GLU A 430 -19.15 4.30 -7.91
CA GLU A 430 -19.97 4.99 -6.89
C GLU A 430 -19.14 5.49 -5.70
N VAL A 431 -18.00 4.84 -5.49
CA VAL A 431 -17.03 5.18 -4.46
C VAL A 431 -16.07 6.23 -5.04
N ALA A 432 -16.63 7.30 -5.62
CA ALA A 432 -15.86 8.41 -6.18
C ALA A 432 -15.05 9.05 -5.05
N SER A 433 -13.74 9.13 -5.23
CA SER A 433 -12.91 9.94 -4.33
C SER A 433 -13.34 11.41 -4.49
N PRO A 434 -13.24 12.27 -3.46
CA PRO A 434 -13.43 13.72 -3.62
C PRO A 434 -12.61 14.35 -4.76
N ALA A 435 -11.57 13.65 -5.23
CA ALA A 435 -10.77 13.99 -6.40
C ALA A 435 -11.50 13.82 -7.74
N ASP A 436 -12.36 12.81 -7.85
CA ASP A 436 -13.04 12.43 -9.09
C ASP A 436 -14.13 13.45 -9.46
N ASP A 437 -14.65 14.20 -8.47
CA ASP A 437 -15.58 15.31 -8.68
C ASP A 437 -15.04 16.39 -9.64
N PHE A 438 -13.72 16.55 -9.72
CA PHE A 438 -13.08 17.53 -10.62
C PHE A 438 -12.95 17.05 -12.08
N GLN A 439 -13.05 15.74 -12.35
CA GLN A 439 -13.04 15.20 -13.72
C GLN A 439 -14.44 15.18 -14.37
N ILE A 440 -15.49 15.42 -13.59
CA ILE A 440 -16.91 15.36 -14.00
C ILE A 440 -17.26 16.40 -15.08
N ILE A 441 -16.47 17.45 -15.27
CA ILE A 441 -16.85 18.58 -16.15
C ILE A 441 -16.69 18.24 -17.65
N SER A 442 -16.00 17.16 -18.03
CA SER A 442 -15.48 17.06 -19.40
C SER A 442 -16.05 15.98 -20.32
N ASN A 443 -16.94 15.05 -19.92
CA ASN A 443 -17.46 14.06 -20.88
C ASN A 443 -18.84 13.46 -20.54
N PRO A 444 -19.94 13.98 -21.12
CA PRO A 444 -21.24 13.34 -21.11
C PRO A 444 -21.46 12.60 -22.44
N LYS A 445 -21.05 11.34 -22.55
CA LYS A 445 -21.51 10.44 -23.62
C LYS A 445 -21.77 9.05 -23.05
N GLY A 446 -22.99 8.86 -22.54
CA GLY A 446 -23.48 7.56 -22.11
C GLY A 446 -23.83 6.66 -23.30
N SER A 447 -23.33 5.43 -23.30
CA SER A 447 -23.80 4.37 -24.19
C SER A 447 -24.91 3.57 -23.49
N GLU A 448 -26.03 3.36 -24.17
CA GLU A 448 -27.24 2.64 -23.72
C GLU A 448 -27.02 1.12 -23.44
N SER A 449 -25.78 0.66 -23.27
CA SER A 449 -25.40 -0.75 -23.19
C SER A 449 -25.60 -1.42 -21.83
N ASN A 450 -25.95 -0.68 -20.77
CA ASN A 450 -25.95 -1.17 -19.37
C ASN A 450 -27.36 -1.32 -18.76
N ALA A 451 -28.36 -1.73 -19.55
CA ALA A 451 -29.75 -1.83 -19.08
C ALA A 451 -30.06 -3.04 -18.15
N GLY A 452 -29.13 -4.00 -17.98
CA GLY A 452 -29.33 -5.22 -17.19
C GLY A 452 -28.18 -5.49 -16.20
N LEU A 453 -28.25 -6.62 -15.49
CA LEU A 453 -27.17 -7.08 -14.61
C LEU A 453 -25.92 -7.50 -15.40
N SER A 454 -24.78 -7.66 -14.70
CA SER A 454 -23.53 -8.10 -15.30
C SER A 454 -23.69 -9.42 -16.08
N LYS A 455 -23.03 -9.51 -17.24
CA LYS A 455 -23.00 -10.70 -18.10
C LYS A 455 -21.72 -11.52 -17.94
N HIS A 456 -20.97 -11.28 -16.86
CA HIS A 456 -19.71 -11.94 -16.58
C HIS A 456 -19.90 -13.35 -16.00
N ALA A 457 -18.95 -14.26 -16.25
CA ALA A 457 -19.01 -15.63 -15.72
C ALA A 457 -19.08 -15.68 -14.18
N ALA A 458 -18.48 -14.70 -13.51
CA ALA A 458 -18.53 -14.52 -12.07
C ALA A 458 -19.96 -14.35 -11.51
N ARG A 459 -20.93 -13.83 -12.29
CA ARG A 459 -22.33 -13.66 -11.84
C ARG A 459 -22.90 -14.94 -11.27
N LYS A 460 -22.66 -16.09 -11.93
CA LYS A 460 -23.14 -17.39 -11.48
C LYS A 460 -22.59 -17.75 -10.09
N TYR A 461 -21.31 -17.49 -9.85
CA TYR A 461 -20.67 -17.76 -8.56
C TYR A 461 -21.18 -16.83 -7.46
N ILE A 462 -21.36 -15.54 -7.78
CA ILE A 462 -21.89 -14.54 -6.84
C ILE A 462 -23.34 -14.84 -6.46
N MET A 463 -24.21 -15.12 -7.44
CA MET A 463 -25.60 -15.51 -7.20
C MET A 463 -25.69 -16.80 -6.38
N ASN A 464 -24.85 -17.79 -6.71
CA ASN A 464 -24.76 -19.01 -5.91
C ASN A 464 -24.29 -18.75 -4.48
N PHE A 465 -23.32 -17.84 -4.30
CA PHE A 465 -22.82 -17.50 -2.97
C PHE A 465 -23.90 -16.83 -2.12
N LEU A 466 -24.61 -15.83 -2.65
CA LEU A 466 -25.77 -15.22 -1.99
C LEU A 466 -26.83 -16.26 -1.61
N ARG A 467 -27.15 -17.19 -2.52
CA ARG A 467 -28.09 -18.28 -2.25
C ARG A 467 -27.62 -19.16 -1.09
N VAL A 468 -26.37 -19.59 -1.08
CA VAL A 468 -25.81 -20.42 0.01
C VAL A 468 -25.91 -19.71 1.34
N ILE A 469 -25.54 -18.43 1.39
CA ILE A 469 -25.65 -17.59 2.60
C ILE A 469 -27.11 -17.56 3.10
N VAL A 470 -28.08 -17.32 2.21
CA VAL A 470 -29.50 -17.31 2.58
C VAL A 470 -29.95 -18.67 3.10
N VAL A 471 -29.66 -19.77 2.40
CA VAL A 471 -30.08 -21.13 2.79
C VAL A 471 -29.50 -21.51 4.15
N ASP A 472 -28.22 -21.27 4.36
CA ASP A 472 -27.56 -21.57 5.63
C ASP A 472 -28.19 -20.78 6.79
N SER A 473 -28.49 -19.49 6.55
CA SER A 473 -29.11 -18.63 7.55
C SER A 473 -30.47 -19.12 8.04
N LEU A 474 -31.25 -19.83 7.21
CA LEU A 474 -32.57 -20.37 7.59
C LEU A 474 -32.46 -21.40 8.72
N SER A 475 -31.34 -22.11 8.80
CA SER A 475 -31.11 -23.09 9.86
C SER A 475 -30.60 -22.47 11.16
N LEU A 476 -30.14 -21.22 11.14
CA LEU A 476 -29.61 -20.52 12.31
C LEU A 476 -30.74 -19.90 13.16
N ALA A 477 -30.48 -19.70 14.45
CA ALA A 477 -31.46 -19.07 15.32
C ALA A 477 -31.59 -17.58 15.00
N PHE A 478 -32.79 -17.10 14.70
CA PHE A 478 -33.04 -15.71 14.36
C PHE A 478 -32.81 -14.77 15.56
N PRO A 479 -31.87 -13.82 15.47
CA PRO A 479 -31.73 -12.78 16.47
C PRO A 479 -32.89 -11.79 16.33
N THR A 480 -33.69 -11.59 17.38
CA THR A 480 -34.89 -10.72 17.39
C THR A 480 -34.63 -9.23 17.10
N LYS A 481 -33.36 -8.82 16.96
CA LYS A 481 -32.93 -7.44 16.74
C LYS A 481 -32.42 -7.14 15.34
N GLN A 482 -32.25 -8.14 14.47
CA GLN A 482 -31.76 -7.95 13.10
C GLN A 482 -32.77 -8.48 12.10
N ALA A 483 -32.85 -7.85 10.94
CA ALA A 483 -33.65 -8.37 9.84
C ALA A 483 -33.11 -9.75 9.41
N PRO A 484 -33.99 -10.69 9.03
CA PRO A 484 -33.59 -11.94 8.40
C PRO A 484 -32.63 -11.70 7.23
N VAL A 485 -31.66 -12.60 7.07
CA VAL A 485 -30.65 -12.49 5.99
C VAL A 485 -31.29 -12.48 4.60
N ILE A 486 -32.39 -13.20 4.41
CA ILE A 486 -33.15 -13.15 3.15
C ILE A 486 -33.66 -11.74 2.84
N ASP A 487 -34.17 -11.02 3.84
CA ASP A 487 -34.67 -9.65 3.65
C ASP A 487 -33.50 -8.70 3.33
N LEU A 488 -32.38 -8.85 4.04
CA LEU A 488 -31.15 -8.10 3.76
C LEU A 488 -30.66 -8.33 2.32
N VAL A 489 -30.69 -9.56 1.81
CA VAL A 489 -30.29 -9.89 0.43
C VAL A 489 -31.29 -9.33 -0.58
N LEU A 490 -32.59 -9.42 -0.33
CA LEU A 490 -33.61 -8.89 -1.24
C LEU A 490 -33.59 -7.36 -1.34
N GLU A 491 -33.15 -6.68 -0.29
CA GLU A 491 -32.94 -5.23 -0.24
C GLU A 491 -31.52 -4.80 -0.64
N ALA A 492 -30.60 -5.74 -0.86
CA ALA A 492 -29.21 -5.48 -1.21
C ALA A 492 -29.06 -5.08 -2.69
N PHE A 493 -29.31 -3.82 -3.01
CA PHE A 493 -28.99 -3.25 -4.32
C PHE A 493 -28.47 -1.81 -4.20
N PRO A 494 -27.61 -1.36 -5.12
CA PRO A 494 -27.09 0.00 -5.12
C PRO A 494 -28.17 1.07 -5.32
N SER A 495 -27.92 2.28 -4.83
CA SER A 495 -28.87 3.40 -4.84
C SER A 495 -29.32 3.85 -6.25
N HIS A 496 -28.43 3.72 -7.24
CA HIS A 496 -28.66 4.05 -8.65
C HIS A 496 -29.13 2.85 -9.48
N ALA A 497 -29.38 1.69 -8.86
CA ALA A 497 -29.89 0.52 -9.57
C ALA A 497 -31.27 0.82 -10.17
N THR A 498 -31.42 0.59 -11.48
CA THR A 498 -32.70 0.81 -12.15
C THR A 498 -33.75 -0.20 -11.67
N LEU A 499 -35.03 0.17 -11.74
CA LEU A 499 -36.13 -0.72 -11.37
C LEU A 499 -36.14 -2.02 -12.20
N SER A 500 -35.62 -1.99 -13.43
CA SER A 500 -35.43 -3.20 -14.26
C SER A 500 -34.36 -4.12 -13.67
N GLN A 501 -33.20 -3.58 -13.28
CA GLN A 501 -32.11 -4.34 -12.67
C GLN A 501 -32.51 -4.90 -11.30
N GLN A 502 -33.23 -4.13 -10.49
CA GLN A 502 -33.76 -4.61 -9.20
C GLN A 502 -34.71 -5.79 -9.39
N LYS A 503 -35.65 -5.69 -10.34
CA LYS A 503 -36.56 -6.79 -10.68
C LYS A 503 -35.80 -8.02 -11.18
N GLU A 504 -34.83 -7.85 -12.07
CA GLU A 504 -33.98 -8.95 -12.56
C GLU A 504 -33.27 -9.65 -11.41
N TYR A 505 -32.62 -8.89 -10.53
CA TYR A 505 -31.88 -9.39 -9.36
C TYR A 505 -32.76 -10.17 -8.40
N VAL A 506 -33.84 -9.56 -7.92
CA VAL A 506 -34.76 -10.18 -6.95
C VAL A 506 -35.41 -11.44 -7.54
N THR A 507 -35.82 -11.38 -8.81
CA THR A 507 -36.44 -12.53 -9.48
C THR A 507 -35.45 -13.69 -9.59
N GLU A 508 -34.18 -13.44 -9.93
CA GLU A 508 -33.16 -14.48 -10.05
C GLU A 508 -32.82 -15.10 -8.69
N ILE A 509 -32.67 -14.30 -7.63
CA ILE A 509 -32.44 -14.81 -6.27
C ILE A 509 -33.59 -15.71 -5.81
N LEU A 510 -34.83 -15.23 -5.90
CA LEU A 510 -36.01 -16.01 -5.48
C LEU A 510 -36.22 -17.27 -6.32
N SER A 511 -35.97 -17.19 -7.64
CA SER A 511 -36.05 -18.37 -8.51
C SER A 511 -34.98 -19.40 -8.14
N SER A 512 -33.75 -18.96 -7.88
CA SER A 512 -32.65 -19.83 -7.48
C SER A 512 -32.87 -20.49 -6.12
N LEU A 513 -33.45 -19.76 -5.16
CA LEU A 513 -33.86 -20.29 -3.85
C LEU A 513 -34.98 -21.30 -4.00
N ARG A 514 -36.03 -20.99 -4.78
CA ARG A 514 -37.14 -21.89 -5.06
C ARG A 514 -36.65 -23.20 -5.66
N GLU A 515 -35.80 -23.15 -6.69
CA GLU A 515 -35.24 -24.34 -7.33
C GLU A 515 -34.43 -25.19 -6.34
N HIS A 516 -33.63 -24.55 -5.49
CA HIS A 516 -32.83 -25.25 -4.49
C HIS A 516 -33.70 -25.92 -3.42
N LEU A 517 -34.72 -25.22 -2.90
CA LEU A 517 -35.63 -25.78 -1.90
C LEU A 517 -36.51 -26.89 -2.47
N LEU A 518 -36.99 -26.77 -3.72
CA LEU A 518 -37.71 -27.84 -4.41
C LEU A 518 -36.82 -29.06 -4.67
N ALA A 519 -35.56 -28.85 -5.08
CA ALA A 519 -34.61 -29.94 -5.27
C ALA A 519 -34.27 -30.63 -3.95
N ALA A 520 -34.18 -29.88 -2.86
CA ALA A 520 -34.07 -30.45 -1.52
C ALA A 520 -35.32 -31.30 -1.21
N ASP A 521 -36.53 -30.75 -1.34
CA ASP A 521 -37.80 -31.46 -1.08
C ASP A 521 -37.91 -32.80 -1.84
N VAL A 522 -37.50 -32.84 -3.12
CA VAL A 522 -37.50 -34.06 -3.94
C VAL A 522 -36.45 -35.10 -3.48
N LEU A 523 -35.38 -34.69 -2.82
CA LEU A 523 -34.34 -35.58 -2.27
C LEU A 523 -34.63 -36.01 -0.81
N LEU A 524 -35.69 -35.49 -0.19
CA LEU A 524 -36.00 -35.59 1.24
C LEU A 524 -36.93 -36.76 1.64
N ASP A 525 -36.98 -37.84 0.86
CA ASP A 525 -37.70 -39.05 1.27
C ASP A 525 -36.94 -39.80 2.40
N ASP A 526 -37.55 -39.71 3.58
CA ASP A 526 -37.46 -40.51 4.81
C ASP A 526 -36.36 -40.31 5.88
N GLN A 527 -35.10 -39.84 5.67
CA GLN A 527 -34.16 -39.68 6.83
C GLN A 527 -33.01 -38.64 6.78
N ALA A 528 -33.06 -37.54 6.02
CA ALA A 528 -32.01 -36.51 6.14
C ALA A 528 -32.47 -35.11 5.70
N ALA A 529 -32.98 -34.29 6.63
CA ALA A 529 -33.38 -32.91 6.36
C ALA A 529 -32.22 -32.02 5.80
N LEU A 530 -32.55 -30.83 5.26
CA LEU A 530 -31.61 -29.86 4.68
C LEU A 530 -30.28 -29.84 5.46
N PRO A 531 -29.11 -29.96 4.81
CA PRO A 531 -27.84 -30.02 5.52
C PRO A 531 -27.71 -28.79 6.43
N ILE A 532 -27.75 -29.02 7.75
CA ILE A 532 -27.65 -27.93 8.72
C ILE A 532 -26.23 -27.41 8.71
N THR A 533 -26.07 -26.11 8.49
CA THR A 533 -24.80 -25.43 8.74
C THR A 533 -24.38 -25.52 10.21
N ALA A 534 -23.08 -25.43 10.47
CA ALA A 534 -22.50 -25.52 11.80
C ALA A 534 -23.10 -24.48 12.76
N GLY A 535 -23.83 -24.95 13.77
CA GLY A 535 -24.54 -24.11 14.75
C GLY A 535 -26.05 -23.96 14.50
N GLY A 536 -26.58 -24.46 13.38
CA GLY A 536 -28.01 -24.45 13.07
C GLY A 536 -28.81 -25.58 13.74
N LYS A 537 -30.14 -25.48 13.66
CA LYS A 537 -31.09 -26.50 14.13
C LYS A 537 -32.26 -26.65 13.15
N TYR A 538 -32.74 -27.89 12.96
CA TYR A 538 -33.93 -28.17 12.15
C TYR A 538 -35.20 -27.47 12.65
N SER A 539 -35.28 -27.15 13.94
CA SER A 539 -36.43 -26.44 14.51
C SER A 539 -36.58 -24.99 14.03
N ASN A 540 -35.56 -24.45 13.34
CA ASN A 540 -35.54 -23.06 12.86
C ASN A 540 -35.93 -22.94 11.39
N ILE A 541 -35.85 -24.05 10.63
CA ILE A 541 -36.24 -24.18 9.23
C ILE A 541 -37.74 -24.45 9.19
#